data_AF-A0A1V4RYI8-F1
#
_entry.id   AF-A0A1V4RYI8-F1
#
_cell.length_a   1.000
_cell.length_b   1.000
_cell.length_c   1.000
_cell.angle_alpha   90.00
_cell.angle_beta   90.00
_cell.angle_gamma   90.00
#
_symmetry.space_group_name_H-M   'P 1'
#
loop_
_entity.id
_entity.type
_entity.pdbx_description
1 polymer ?
#
loop_
_entity_poly.entity_id
_entity_poly.type
_entity_poly.pdbx_seq_one_letter_code
_entity_poly.pdbx_strand_id
1 'polypeptide(L)'
;MDDLDELIQGGISWDGLVSREMINSIFWHDNPVHDGAAIIEGNRIKKVGAVLPLSRRDDLPSSYGTRHRAAAGLAEMTDALVLVVSEERGSVVLAKGAEVRTVQNRDSLVRTLEEHIGSTKEQWGYKKKEKRELVIAALAALVLISAVWFSFTRGQERLVTFDIPVEYVNRNPATEIVDSSVNALQVGLSGSGTLIKSIRPDQVKVRLDLSKAAVGRNSFVITSGDIDLPPGVVLRKVKPSTVDVTLDIPGEKVLPVQVDWVGKLRKDLILTGAKIFPAKVKVKGGKTILDTLSTMYTEKVRLDQIEKSGSLKVNLALEPATLKIAADSSDSVTVDYFVKERASSLPAR
;
A
#
# COMPACT_ATOMS: atom_id res chain seq x y z
N MET A 1 -43.16 -47.04 33.99
CA MET A 1 -42.47 -46.32 35.07
C MET A 1 -42.97 -46.98 36.32
N ASP A 2 -42.10 -47.78 36.94
CA ASP A 2 -42.48 -48.53 38.14
C ASP A 2 -42.79 -47.53 39.26
N ASP A 3 -43.81 -47.83 40.07
CA ASP A 3 -44.16 -46.97 41.20
C ASP A 3 -43.14 -47.15 42.32
N LEU A 4 -42.17 -46.24 42.39
CA LEU A 4 -41.10 -46.23 43.38
C LEU A 4 -41.62 -46.06 44.80
N ASP A 5 -42.84 -45.53 44.98
CA ASP A 5 -43.41 -45.27 46.29
C ASP A 5 -43.74 -46.55 47.07
N GLU A 6 -43.96 -47.68 46.41
CA GLU A 6 -44.20 -48.98 47.07
C GLU A 6 -42.92 -49.63 47.62
N LEU A 7 -41.76 -49.28 47.06
CA LEU A 7 -40.47 -49.89 47.41
C LEU A 7 -39.65 -49.07 48.40
N ILE A 8 -39.95 -47.78 48.51
CA ILE A 8 -39.18 -46.83 49.30
C ILE A 8 -39.89 -46.56 50.63
N GLN A 9 -39.14 -46.66 51.74
CA GLN A 9 -39.67 -46.38 53.08
C GLN A 9 -39.20 -45.01 53.59
N GLY A 10 -40.09 -44.30 54.29
CA GLY A 10 -39.76 -42.99 54.88
C GLY A 10 -39.44 -41.91 53.83
N GLY A 11 -38.60 -40.95 54.21
CA GLY A 11 -38.19 -39.81 53.38
C GLY A 11 -39.13 -38.60 53.43
N ILE A 12 -38.57 -37.43 53.15
CA ILE A 12 -39.27 -36.14 53.15
C ILE A 12 -39.50 -35.70 51.71
N SER A 13 -40.74 -35.30 51.39
CA SER A 13 -41.07 -34.71 50.09
C SER A 13 -40.34 -33.37 49.94
N TRP A 14 -39.64 -33.19 48.82
CA TRP A 14 -38.77 -32.03 48.60
C TRP A 14 -39.19 -31.21 47.38
N ASP A 15 -39.57 -31.89 46.28
CA ASP A 15 -39.99 -31.32 44.98
C ASP A 15 -39.08 -30.16 44.49
N GLY A 16 -37.76 -30.25 44.74
CA GLY A 16 -36.79 -29.22 44.39
C GLY A 16 -36.21 -29.39 42.97
N LEU A 17 -35.78 -28.31 42.31
CA LEU A 17 -35.04 -28.42 41.05
C LEU A 17 -33.65 -29.03 41.28
N VAL A 18 -33.25 -29.96 40.41
CA VAL A 18 -31.91 -30.53 40.45
C VAL A 18 -30.88 -29.47 40.09
N SER A 19 -29.93 -29.23 41.00
CA SER A 19 -28.75 -28.39 40.78
C SER A 19 -27.56 -28.96 41.54
N ARG A 20 -26.35 -28.55 41.17
CA ARG A 20 -25.13 -28.99 41.86
C ARG A 20 -25.16 -28.59 43.33
N GLU A 21 -25.59 -27.36 43.58
CA GLU A 21 -25.73 -26.77 44.91
C GLU A 21 -26.75 -27.55 45.75
N MET A 22 -27.88 -27.95 45.15
CA MET A 22 -28.90 -28.75 45.82
C MET A 22 -28.40 -30.14 46.21
N ILE A 23 -27.76 -30.87 45.28
CA ILE A 23 -27.22 -32.21 45.55
C ILE A 23 -26.17 -32.14 46.68
N ASN A 24 -25.25 -31.19 46.60
CA ASN A 24 -24.22 -30.99 47.62
C ASN A 24 -24.84 -30.64 48.99
N SER A 25 -25.92 -29.86 49.00
CA SER A 25 -26.59 -29.45 50.25
C SER A 25 -27.32 -30.62 50.91
N ILE A 26 -28.00 -31.47 50.12
CA ILE A 26 -28.72 -32.64 50.64
C ILE A 26 -27.77 -33.60 51.33
N PHE A 27 -26.64 -33.94 50.69
CA PHE A 27 -25.68 -34.91 51.22
C PHE A 27 -24.59 -34.28 52.12
N TRP A 28 -24.81 -33.05 52.60
CA TRP A 28 -23.95 -32.46 53.63
C TRP A 28 -24.13 -33.19 54.96
N HIS A 29 -23.05 -33.61 55.63
CA HIS A 29 -23.11 -34.50 56.80
C HIS A 29 -23.95 -33.99 57.99
N ASP A 30 -24.07 -32.67 58.17
CA ASP A 30 -24.90 -32.08 59.24
C ASP A 30 -26.35 -31.80 58.81
N ASN A 31 -26.72 -32.07 57.56
CA ASN A 31 -28.08 -31.84 57.09
C ASN A 31 -29.00 -32.98 57.59
N PRO A 32 -30.12 -32.71 58.28
CA PRO A 32 -31.02 -33.77 58.77
C PRO A 32 -31.50 -34.78 57.72
N VAL A 33 -31.46 -34.44 56.43
CA VAL A 33 -31.90 -35.32 55.33
C VAL A 33 -30.76 -36.02 54.58
N HIS A 34 -29.52 -35.93 55.06
CA HIS A 34 -28.34 -36.53 54.39
C HIS A 34 -28.32 -38.06 54.45
N ASP A 35 -28.99 -38.65 55.45
CA ASP A 35 -29.07 -40.08 55.63
C ASP A 35 -30.22 -40.67 54.82
N GLY A 36 -29.88 -41.58 53.90
CA GLY A 36 -30.80 -42.16 52.92
C GLY A 36 -30.56 -41.69 51.49
N ALA A 37 -31.52 -41.98 50.61
CA ALA A 37 -31.44 -41.69 49.19
C ALA A 37 -32.21 -40.42 48.81
N ALA A 38 -31.72 -39.74 47.77
CA ALA A 38 -32.46 -38.71 47.07
C ALA A 38 -33.07 -39.31 45.80
N ILE A 39 -34.38 -39.15 45.61
CA ILE A 39 -35.13 -39.69 44.48
C ILE A 39 -35.31 -38.59 43.45
N ILE A 40 -34.84 -38.83 42.24
CA ILE A 40 -34.85 -37.85 41.14
C ILE A 40 -35.76 -38.37 40.03
N GLU A 41 -36.73 -37.56 39.66
CA GLU A 41 -37.62 -37.81 38.53
C GLU A 41 -37.62 -36.60 37.59
N GLY A 42 -37.28 -36.84 36.32
CA GLY A 42 -37.07 -35.78 35.34
C GLY A 42 -35.98 -34.82 35.79
N ASN A 43 -36.34 -33.55 36.03
CA ASN A 43 -35.43 -32.50 36.50
C ASN A 43 -35.67 -32.10 37.96
N ARG A 44 -36.39 -32.92 38.76
CA ARG A 44 -36.74 -32.60 40.15
C ARG A 44 -36.35 -33.71 41.12
N ILE A 45 -35.91 -33.29 42.30
CA ILE A 45 -35.70 -34.16 43.46
C ILE A 45 -37.05 -34.29 44.18
N LYS A 46 -37.70 -35.44 44.05
CA LYS A 46 -39.02 -35.70 44.61
C LYS A 46 -38.98 -35.92 46.12
N LYS A 47 -38.01 -36.70 46.56
CA LYS A 47 -37.87 -37.13 47.96
C LYS A 47 -36.40 -37.17 48.37
N VAL A 48 -36.13 -36.91 49.64
CA VAL A 48 -34.80 -37.01 50.25
C VAL A 48 -34.88 -37.82 51.55
N GLY A 49 -33.78 -38.41 51.98
CA GLY A 49 -33.74 -39.28 53.15
C GLY A 49 -34.61 -40.54 53.01
N ALA A 50 -34.78 -41.03 51.78
CA ALA A 50 -35.55 -42.22 51.49
C ALA A 50 -34.76 -43.49 51.82
N VAL A 51 -35.37 -44.47 52.49
CA VAL A 51 -34.74 -45.76 52.79
C VAL A 51 -35.04 -46.74 51.67
N LEU A 52 -33.98 -47.26 51.05
CA LEU A 52 -34.07 -48.20 49.93
C LEU A 52 -33.99 -49.66 50.41
N PRO A 53 -34.62 -50.61 49.68
CA PRO A 53 -34.48 -52.02 49.98
C PRO A 53 -33.03 -52.49 49.79
N LEU A 54 -32.55 -53.37 50.68
CA LEU A 54 -31.20 -53.93 50.59
C LEU A 54 -31.20 -55.22 49.75
N SER A 55 -30.23 -55.35 48.84
CA SER A 55 -30.02 -56.61 48.11
C SER A 55 -29.56 -57.72 49.06
N ARG A 56 -30.08 -58.93 48.83
CA ARG A 56 -29.74 -60.18 49.54
C ARG A 56 -28.75 -61.06 48.79
N ARG A 57 -28.10 -60.49 47.77
CA ARG A 57 -27.09 -61.18 46.95
C ARG A 57 -25.79 -61.40 47.72
N ASP A 58 -25.28 -62.63 47.61
CA ASP A 58 -24.01 -63.04 48.21
C ASP A 58 -22.81 -62.78 47.28
N ASP A 59 -23.03 -62.44 46.01
CA ASP A 59 -21.98 -62.15 45.02
C ASP A 59 -21.46 -60.70 45.06
N LEU A 60 -22.05 -59.84 45.89
CA LEU A 60 -21.59 -58.46 46.08
C LEU A 60 -20.28 -58.43 46.88
N PRO A 61 -19.29 -57.58 46.50
CA PRO A 61 -18.02 -57.47 47.21
C PRO A 61 -18.18 -57.24 48.72
N SER A 62 -17.37 -57.91 49.54
CA SER A 62 -17.39 -57.74 51.01
C SER A 62 -17.15 -56.31 51.47
N SER A 63 -16.43 -55.51 50.66
CA SER A 63 -16.20 -54.09 50.93
C SER A 63 -17.38 -53.16 50.66
N TYR A 64 -18.50 -53.67 50.13
CA TYR A 64 -19.69 -52.87 49.88
C TYR A 64 -20.52 -52.71 51.15
N GLY A 65 -20.51 -51.48 51.67
CA GLY A 65 -21.36 -51.06 52.79
C GLY A 65 -22.85 -50.95 52.45
N THR A 66 -23.63 -50.47 53.42
CA THR A 66 -25.10 -50.41 53.35
C THR A 66 -25.64 -49.65 52.15
N ARG A 67 -25.04 -48.49 51.78
CA ARG A 67 -25.45 -47.70 50.60
C ARG A 67 -25.31 -48.45 49.28
N HIS A 68 -24.25 -49.24 49.12
CA HIS A 68 -24.04 -50.04 47.92
C HIS A 68 -25.08 -51.17 47.82
N ARG A 69 -25.41 -51.81 48.95
CA ARG A 69 -26.44 -52.86 49.01
C ARG A 69 -27.85 -52.30 48.78
N ALA A 70 -28.14 -51.10 49.28
CA ALA A 70 -29.37 -50.36 49.00
C ALA A 70 -29.50 -50.01 47.52
N ALA A 71 -28.40 -49.55 46.89
CA ALA A 71 -28.38 -49.26 45.46
C ALA A 71 -28.64 -50.49 44.60
N ALA A 72 -27.99 -51.62 44.92
CA ALA A 72 -28.24 -52.88 44.23
C ALA A 72 -29.68 -53.37 44.45
N GLY A 73 -30.20 -53.28 45.67
CA GLY A 73 -31.55 -53.75 45.99
C GLY A 73 -32.63 -52.97 45.26
N LEU A 74 -32.54 -51.64 45.18
CA LEU A 74 -33.49 -50.85 44.40
C LEU A 74 -33.34 -51.11 42.89
N ALA A 75 -32.10 -51.18 42.38
CA ALA A 75 -31.82 -51.40 40.96
C ALA A 75 -32.27 -52.78 40.46
N GLU A 76 -32.32 -53.80 41.33
CA GLU A 76 -32.79 -55.15 40.99
C GLU A 76 -34.30 -55.22 40.84
N MET A 77 -35.03 -54.35 41.55
CA MET A 77 -36.49 -54.36 41.60
C MET A 77 -37.12 -53.35 40.65
N THR A 78 -36.34 -52.47 40.03
CA THR A 78 -36.82 -51.35 39.21
C THR A 78 -35.92 -51.10 37.99
N ASP A 79 -36.37 -50.26 37.06
CA ASP A 79 -35.55 -49.76 35.96
C ASP A 79 -34.64 -48.58 36.34
N ALA A 80 -34.63 -48.17 37.61
CA ALA A 80 -33.87 -47.03 38.10
C ALA A 80 -32.35 -47.22 38.01
N LEU A 81 -31.64 -46.16 37.63
CA LEU A 81 -30.18 -46.08 37.78
C LEU A 81 -29.84 -45.45 39.13
N VAL A 82 -29.19 -46.20 40.00
CA VAL A 82 -28.79 -45.72 41.33
C VAL A 82 -27.30 -45.39 41.33
N LEU A 83 -26.95 -44.16 41.72
CA LEU A 83 -25.58 -43.68 41.84
C LEU A 83 -25.18 -43.60 43.32
N VAL A 84 -24.06 -44.23 43.65
CA VAL A 84 -23.49 -44.22 45.00
C VAL A 84 -22.08 -43.65 44.94
N VAL A 85 -21.76 -42.80 45.91
CA VAL A 85 -20.37 -42.37 46.19
C VAL A 85 -19.95 -43.00 47.50
N SER A 86 -18.85 -43.76 47.48
CA SER A 86 -18.26 -44.34 48.69
C SER A 86 -17.73 -43.23 49.59
N GLU A 87 -18.20 -43.14 50.84
CA GLU A 87 -17.70 -42.16 51.81
C GLU A 87 -16.24 -42.41 52.19
N GLU A 88 -15.83 -43.68 52.24
CA GLU A 88 -14.47 -44.07 52.61
C GLU A 88 -13.46 -43.84 51.47
N ARG A 89 -13.87 -44.12 50.23
CA ARG A 89 -12.94 -44.21 49.08
C ARG A 89 -13.15 -43.14 48.02
N GLY A 90 -14.25 -42.39 48.08
CA GLY A 90 -14.65 -41.45 47.04
C GLY A 90 -14.98 -42.09 45.69
N SER A 91 -14.97 -43.42 45.58
CA SER A 91 -15.27 -44.14 44.34
C SER A 91 -16.76 -44.04 44.00
N VAL A 92 -17.06 -43.78 42.73
CA VAL A 92 -18.44 -43.72 42.23
C VAL A 92 -18.85 -45.09 41.69
N VAL A 93 -19.99 -45.59 42.14
CA VAL A 93 -20.58 -46.87 41.73
C VAL A 93 -21.97 -46.63 41.16
N LEU A 94 -22.29 -47.31 40.07
CA LEU A 94 -23.62 -47.30 39.46
C LEU A 94 -24.24 -48.69 39.55
N ALA A 95 -25.50 -48.76 39.96
CA ALA A 95 -26.31 -49.96 39.98
C ALA A 95 -27.51 -49.80 39.04
N LYS A 96 -27.73 -50.79 38.15
CA LYS A 96 -28.87 -50.85 37.24
C LYS A 96 -29.20 -52.32 36.92
N GLY A 97 -30.44 -52.74 37.16
CA GLY A 97 -30.80 -54.16 37.05
C GLY A 97 -29.91 -55.01 37.96
N ALA A 98 -29.36 -56.11 37.43
CA ALA A 98 -28.43 -56.97 38.16
C ALA A 98 -26.95 -56.48 38.14
N GLU A 99 -26.62 -55.42 37.39
CA GLU A 99 -25.25 -54.96 37.21
C GLU A 99 -24.89 -53.87 38.23
N VAL A 100 -23.77 -54.07 38.94
CA VAL A 100 -23.16 -53.05 39.80
C VAL A 100 -21.74 -52.81 39.34
N ARG A 101 -21.45 -51.60 38.85
CA ARG A 101 -20.15 -51.27 38.24
C ARG A 101 -19.50 -50.03 38.85
N THR A 102 -18.19 -50.08 39.02
CA THR A 102 -17.39 -48.92 39.45
C THR A 102 -17.06 -48.04 38.25
N VAL A 103 -17.28 -46.74 38.39
CA VAL A 103 -17.02 -45.76 37.34
C VAL A 103 -15.59 -45.24 37.44
N GLN A 104 -14.83 -45.42 36.37
CA GLN A 104 -13.39 -45.12 36.35
C GLN A 104 -13.06 -43.65 36.07
N ASN A 105 -13.90 -42.97 35.27
CA ASN A 105 -13.65 -41.59 34.87
C ASN A 105 -14.97 -40.81 34.67
N ARG A 106 -14.85 -39.47 34.64
CA ARG A 106 -15.99 -38.56 34.49
C ARG A 106 -16.76 -38.79 33.19
N ASP A 107 -16.07 -39.05 32.08
CA ASP A 107 -16.71 -39.21 30.77
C ASP A 107 -17.61 -40.46 30.73
N SER A 108 -17.17 -41.56 31.35
CA SER A 108 -17.97 -42.77 31.50
C SER A 108 -19.20 -42.56 32.37
N LEU A 109 -19.11 -41.72 33.40
CA LEU A 109 -20.25 -41.34 34.24
C LEU A 109 -21.27 -40.54 33.42
N VAL A 110 -20.81 -39.46 32.77
CA VAL A 110 -21.65 -38.57 31.97
C VAL A 110 -22.37 -39.36 30.89
N ARG A 111 -21.64 -40.21 30.16
CA ARG A 111 -22.22 -41.05 29.11
C ARG A 111 -23.30 -42.01 29.64
N THR A 112 -23.04 -42.66 30.77
CA THR A 112 -24.03 -43.59 31.37
C THR A 112 -25.30 -42.85 31.80
N LEU A 113 -25.16 -41.65 32.38
CA LEU A 113 -26.29 -40.81 32.76
C LEU A 113 -27.08 -40.31 31.55
N GLU A 114 -26.39 -39.84 30.49
CA GLU A 114 -27.01 -39.39 29.24
C GLU A 114 -27.79 -40.52 28.55
N GLU A 115 -27.22 -41.72 28.51
CA GLU A 115 -27.86 -42.92 27.97
C GLU A 115 -29.11 -43.32 28.79
N HIS A 116 -29.06 -43.22 30.12
CA HIS A 116 -30.19 -43.57 30.98
C HIS A 116 -31.33 -42.55 30.95
N ILE A 117 -31.02 -41.25 30.93
CA ILE A 117 -32.02 -40.16 30.89
C ILE A 117 -32.70 -40.07 29.51
N GLY A 118 -32.23 -40.84 28.51
CA GLY A 118 -32.79 -40.81 27.17
C GLY A 118 -32.51 -39.50 26.45
N SER A 119 -31.45 -38.78 26.84
CA SER A 119 -30.97 -37.56 26.16
C SER A 119 -30.31 -37.95 24.83
N THR A 120 -31.12 -38.46 23.92
CA THR A 120 -30.82 -38.54 22.50
C THR A 120 -30.55 -37.12 22.02
N LYS A 121 -29.28 -36.79 21.81
CA LYS A 121 -28.70 -35.97 20.71
C LYS A 121 -29.55 -34.91 19.97
N GLU A 122 -30.59 -34.31 20.56
CA GLU A 122 -31.42 -33.30 19.88
C GLU A 122 -30.92 -31.86 20.07
N GLN A 123 -30.11 -31.58 21.11
CA GLN A 123 -29.64 -30.22 21.36
C GLN A 123 -28.32 -29.84 20.65
N TRP A 124 -27.51 -30.81 20.22
CA TRP A 124 -26.22 -30.55 19.54
C TRP A 124 -26.36 -30.42 18.00
N GLY A 125 -27.44 -30.96 17.41
CA GLY A 125 -27.70 -30.91 15.97
C GLY A 125 -28.23 -29.57 15.46
N TYR A 126 -29.03 -28.86 16.27
CA TYR A 126 -29.67 -27.60 15.87
C TYR A 126 -28.69 -26.42 15.83
N LYS A 127 -27.78 -26.28 16.82
CA LYS A 127 -26.78 -25.19 16.84
C LYS A 127 -25.76 -25.26 15.68
N LYS A 128 -25.56 -26.43 15.06
CA LYS A 128 -24.59 -26.60 13.95
C LYS A 128 -25.18 -26.25 12.58
N LYS A 129 -26.51 -26.39 12.39
CA LYS A 129 -27.22 -25.90 11.19
C LYS A 129 -27.33 -24.38 11.20
N GLU A 130 -27.73 -23.81 12.33
CA GLU A 130 -27.90 -22.35 12.48
C GLU A 130 -26.55 -21.61 12.34
N LYS A 131 -25.46 -22.13 12.92
CA LYS A 131 -24.12 -21.57 12.69
C LYS A 131 -23.65 -21.69 11.24
N ARG A 132 -24.04 -22.74 10.50
CA ARG A 132 -23.69 -22.88 9.08
C ARG A 132 -24.47 -21.87 8.22
N GLU A 133 -25.74 -21.66 8.50
CA GLU A 133 -26.56 -20.66 7.82
C GLU A 133 -26.05 -19.24 8.10
N LEU A 134 -25.68 -18.92 9.35
CA LEU A 134 -25.06 -17.64 9.70
C LEU A 134 -23.70 -17.43 9.03
N VAL A 135 -22.87 -18.48 8.91
CA VAL A 135 -21.58 -18.40 8.20
C VAL A 135 -21.78 -18.21 6.70
N ILE A 136 -22.74 -18.91 6.09
CA ILE A 136 -23.07 -18.73 4.66
C ILE A 136 -23.61 -17.33 4.42
N ALA A 137 -24.51 -16.84 5.28
CA ALA A 137 -25.03 -15.47 5.22
C ALA A 137 -23.93 -14.42 5.41
N ALA A 138 -23.00 -14.64 6.35
CA ALA A 138 -21.86 -13.75 6.57
C ALA A 138 -20.90 -13.72 5.37
N LEU A 139 -20.62 -14.87 4.75
CA LEU A 139 -19.79 -14.93 3.53
C LEU A 139 -20.50 -14.26 2.34
N ALA A 140 -21.81 -14.49 2.17
CA ALA A 140 -22.59 -13.82 1.14
C ALA A 140 -22.62 -12.29 1.34
N ALA A 141 -22.82 -11.83 2.58
CA ALA A 141 -22.75 -10.42 2.94
C ALA A 141 -21.36 -9.84 2.69
N LEU A 142 -20.29 -10.55 3.06
CA LEU A 142 -18.92 -10.14 2.80
C LEU A 142 -18.64 -10.01 1.29
N VAL A 143 -19.11 -10.96 0.48
CA VAL A 143 -18.99 -10.89 -0.99
C VAL A 143 -19.79 -9.71 -1.56
N LEU A 144 -21.01 -9.49 -1.08
CA LEU A 144 -21.84 -8.36 -1.51
C LEU A 144 -21.21 -7.01 -1.14
N ILE A 145 -20.75 -6.85 0.10
CA ILE A 145 -20.03 -5.66 0.57
C ILE A 145 -18.77 -5.45 -0.27
N SER A 146 -18.00 -6.52 -0.52
CA SER A 146 -16.79 -6.46 -1.34
C SER A 146 -17.13 -6.07 -2.78
N ALA A 147 -18.20 -6.60 -3.37
CA ALA A 147 -18.65 -6.28 -4.72
C ALA A 147 -19.13 -4.82 -4.82
N VAL A 148 -19.91 -4.34 -3.84
CA VAL A 148 -20.36 -2.94 -3.76
C VAL A 148 -19.17 -2.00 -3.57
N TRP A 149 -18.28 -2.31 -2.62
CA TRP A 149 -17.05 -1.55 -2.39
C TRP A 149 -16.18 -1.49 -3.65
N PHE A 150 -15.99 -2.62 -4.32
CA PHE A 150 -15.21 -2.71 -5.55
C PHE A 150 -15.87 -1.99 -6.74
N SER A 151 -17.20 -2.01 -6.82
CA SER A 151 -17.97 -1.25 -7.81
C SER A 151 -17.77 0.25 -7.61
N PHE A 152 -17.83 0.73 -6.35
CA PHE A 152 -17.70 2.14 -6.03
C PHE A 152 -16.25 2.66 -6.14
N THR A 153 -15.26 1.85 -5.73
CA THR A 153 -13.83 2.21 -5.81
C THR A 153 -13.28 2.21 -7.23
N ARG A 154 -13.94 1.55 -8.20
CA ARG A 154 -13.58 1.65 -9.63
C ARG A 154 -13.82 3.03 -10.24
N GLY A 155 -14.50 3.93 -9.54
CA GLY A 155 -14.87 5.26 -10.02
C GLY A 155 -13.88 6.40 -9.71
N GLN A 156 -12.65 6.12 -9.27
CA GLN A 156 -11.71 7.20 -8.99
C GLN A 156 -11.25 7.88 -10.28
N GLU A 157 -11.51 9.19 -10.39
CA GLU A 157 -10.98 10.06 -11.44
C GLU A 157 -9.47 9.85 -11.53
N ARG A 158 -9.01 9.22 -12.61
CA ARG A 158 -7.58 9.00 -12.82
C ARG A 158 -6.94 10.29 -13.29
N LEU A 159 -5.97 10.79 -12.54
CA LEU A 159 -5.09 11.86 -12.97
C LEU A 159 -3.97 11.26 -13.82
N VAL A 160 -3.93 11.61 -15.10
CA VAL A 160 -2.83 11.23 -16.01
C VAL A 160 -2.05 12.48 -16.36
N THR A 161 -0.73 12.32 -16.41
CA THR A 161 0.21 13.42 -16.67
C THR A 161 0.82 13.22 -18.05
N PHE A 162 0.77 14.26 -18.87
CA PHE A 162 1.36 14.30 -20.21
C PHE A 162 2.39 15.41 -20.30
N ASP A 163 3.45 15.18 -21.06
CA ASP A 163 4.43 16.22 -21.41
C ASP A 163 4.11 16.70 -22.83
N ILE A 164 3.66 17.94 -22.94
CA ILE A 164 3.08 18.50 -24.17
C ILE A 164 3.94 19.68 -24.63
N PRO A 165 4.44 19.68 -25.87
CA PRO A 165 5.22 20.79 -26.39
C PRO A 165 4.39 22.08 -26.45
N VAL A 166 5.05 23.22 -26.23
CA VAL A 166 4.39 24.53 -26.31
C VAL A 166 4.43 25.05 -27.75
N GLU A 167 3.26 25.30 -28.34
CA GLU A 167 3.12 25.97 -29.62
C GLU A 167 2.98 27.48 -29.40
N TYR A 168 3.82 28.28 -30.05
CA TYR A 168 3.76 29.74 -29.97
C TYR A 168 2.91 30.29 -31.13
N VAL A 169 1.83 30.99 -30.81
CA VAL A 169 0.89 31.56 -31.80
C VAL A 169 0.88 33.08 -31.76
N ASN A 170 0.41 33.71 -32.84
CA ASN A 170 0.24 35.17 -32.96
C ASN A 170 1.52 36.01 -32.68
N ARG A 171 2.70 35.43 -32.90
CA ARG A 171 3.99 36.14 -32.77
C ARG A 171 4.12 37.23 -33.83
N ASN A 172 4.65 38.39 -33.45
CA ASN A 172 5.03 39.44 -34.39
C ASN A 172 6.06 38.90 -35.43
N PRO A 173 5.79 39.00 -36.75
CA PRO A 173 6.70 38.53 -37.80
C PRO A 173 8.11 39.14 -37.76
N ALA A 174 8.27 40.34 -37.19
CA ALA A 174 9.54 41.03 -37.06
C ALA A 174 10.40 40.54 -35.88
N THR A 175 9.91 39.60 -35.08
CA THR A 175 10.61 39.07 -33.89
C THR A 175 10.84 37.57 -33.99
N GLU A 176 11.92 37.09 -33.39
CA GLU A 176 12.29 35.69 -33.26
C GLU A 176 12.41 35.31 -31.77
N ILE A 177 12.05 34.07 -31.45
CA ILE A 177 12.21 33.53 -30.10
C ILE A 177 13.66 33.10 -29.96
N VAL A 178 14.41 33.83 -29.13
CA VAL A 178 15.83 33.58 -28.89
C VAL A 178 16.00 32.54 -27.79
N ASP A 179 15.17 32.59 -26.76
CA ASP A 179 15.21 31.69 -25.62
C ASP A 179 13.82 31.47 -25.01
N SER A 180 13.62 30.30 -24.40
CA SER A 180 12.40 29.96 -23.65
C SER A 180 12.76 29.13 -22.42
N SER A 181 12.08 29.40 -21.30
CA SER A 181 12.30 28.66 -20.06
C SER A 181 11.95 27.17 -20.16
N VAL A 182 11.01 26.80 -21.05
CA VAL A 182 10.58 25.42 -21.24
C VAL A 182 10.16 25.14 -22.69
N ASN A 183 10.47 23.93 -23.17
CA ASN A 183 10.02 23.46 -24.48
C ASN A 183 8.72 22.65 -24.41
N ALA A 184 8.38 22.11 -23.24
CA ALA A 184 7.19 21.33 -22.99
C ALA A 184 6.63 21.62 -21.59
N LEU A 185 5.31 21.50 -21.45
CA LEU A 185 4.58 21.64 -20.20
C LEU A 185 4.07 20.29 -19.74
N GLN A 186 4.18 20.06 -18.45
CA GLN A 186 3.62 18.90 -17.79
C GLN A 186 2.18 19.19 -17.40
N VAL A 187 1.24 18.52 -18.07
CA VAL A 187 -0.20 18.76 -17.95
C VAL A 187 -0.87 17.55 -17.31
N GLY A 188 -1.47 17.76 -16.14
CA GLY A 188 -2.26 16.78 -15.40
C GLY A 188 -3.73 16.88 -15.77
N LEU A 189 -4.25 15.85 -16.41
CA LEU A 189 -5.62 15.76 -16.92
C LEU A 189 -6.45 14.76 -16.10
N SER A 190 -7.72 15.08 -15.87
CA SER A 190 -8.70 14.19 -15.23
C SER A 190 -9.97 14.08 -16.07
N GLY A 191 -10.60 12.91 -16.03
CA GLY A 191 -11.82 12.62 -16.79
C GLY A 191 -12.29 11.19 -16.56
N SER A 192 -13.27 10.74 -17.34
CA SER A 192 -13.74 9.36 -17.25
C SER A 192 -12.62 8.36 -17.57
N GLY A 193 -12.61 7.23 -16.85
CA GLY A 193 -11.47 6.30 -16.90
C GLY A 193 -11.21 5.66 -18.27
N THR A 194 -12.20 5.62 -19.16
CA THR A 194 -12.07 5.20 -20.56
C THR A 194 -11.52 6.32 -21.43
N LEU A 195 -12.04 7.54 -21.29
CA LEU A 195 -11.62 8.70 -22.07
C LEU A 195 -10.15 9.04 -21.80
N ILE A 196 -9.75 9.10 -20.53
CA ILE A 196 -8.36 9.39 -20.14
C ILE A 196 -7.36 8.37 -20.70
N LYS A 197 -7.77 7.10 -20.84
CA LYS A 197 -6.92 6.06 -21.44
C LYS A 197 -6.81 6.16 -22.96
N SER A 198 -7.81 6.77 -23.61
CA SER A 198 -7.85 6.90 -25.08
C SER A 198 -7.28 8.23 -25.59
N ILE A 199 -7.01 9.21 -24.72
CA ILE A 199 -6.42 10.49 -25.12
C ILE A 199 -5.04 10.23 -25.71
N ARG A 200 -4.85 10.68 -26.94
CA ARG A 200 -3.52 10.71 -27.56
C ARG A 200 -2.88 12.08 -27.38
N PRO A 201 -1.54 12.17 -27.30
CA PRO A 201 -0.83 13.45 -27.14
C PRO A 201 -1.14 14.48 -28.24
N ASP A 202 -1.46 14.06 -29.47
CA ASP A 202 -1.79 14.96 -30.59
C ASP A 202 -3.11 15.72 -30.42
N GLN A 203 -3.99 15.24 -29.54
CA GLN A 203 -5.30 15.83 -29.29
C GLN A 203 -5.27 16.92 -28.22
N VAL A 204 -4.16 17.08 -27.51
CA VAL A 204 -3.98 18.12 -26.50
C VAL A 204 -2.89 19.05 -26.98
N LYS A 205 -3.26 20.31 -27.21
CA LYS A 205 -2.33 21.32 -27.73
C LYS A 205 -2.23 22.46 -26.74
N VAL A 206 -1.02 22.88 -26.43
CA VAL A 206 -0.79 24.08 -25.63
C VAL A 206 -0.36 25.21 -26.56
N ARG A 207 -1.20 26.22 -26.69
CA ARG A 207 -0.99 27.39 -27.56
C ARG A 207 -0.77 28.62 -26.72
N LEU A 208 0.46 29.12 -26.72
CA LEU A 208 0.82 30.35 -26.03
C LEU A 208 0.71 31.54 -26.98
N ASP A 209 -0.19 32.47 -26.68
CA ASP A 209 -0.39 33.68 -27.48
C ASP A 209 0.69 34.73 -27.20
N LEU A 210 1.47 35.07 -28.24
CA LEU A 210 2.54 36.07 -28.19
C LEU A 210 2.15 37.43 -28.78
N SER A 211 0.87 37.69 -29.04
CA SER A 211 0.39 38.96 -29.62
C SER A 211 0.72 40.19 -28.77
N LYS A 212 0.76 40.03 -27.45
CA LYS A 212 1.09 41.09 -26.48
C LYS A 212 2.58 41.11 -26.10
N ALA A 213 3.39 40.24 -26.71
CA ALA A 213 4.79 40.12 -26.38
C ALA A 213 5.60 41.30 -26.94
N ALA A 214 6.49 41.86 -26.12
CA ALA A 214 7.42 42.91 -26.51
C ALA A 214 8.83 42.33 -26.76
N VAL A 215 9.72 43.13 -27.35
CA VAL A 215 11.14 42.77 -27.46
C VAL A 215 11.74 42.69 -26.04
N GLY A 216 12.53 41.64 -25.79
CA GLY A 216 13.11 41.33 -24.49
C GLY A 216 12.43 40.14 -23.80
N ARG A 217 12.60 40.04 -22.48
CA ARG A 217 12.04 38.95 -21.66
C ARG A 217 10.58 39.22 -21.34
N ASN A 218 9.71 38.27 -21.68
CA ASN A 218 8.29 38.29 -21.40
C ASN A 218 7.95 37.08 -20.52
N SER A 219 6.98 37.22 -19.62
CA SER A 219 6.52 36.14 -18.75
C SER A 219 5.04 35.92 -18.94
N PHE A 220 4.65 34.70 -19.29
CA PHE A 220 3.27 34.33 -19.57
C PHE A 220 2.79 33.30 -18.56
N VAL A 221 1.62 33.53 -17.98
CA VAL A 221 0.96 32.57 -17.09
C VAL A 221 0.08 31.66 -17.92
N ILE A 222 0.25 30.35 -17.80
CA ILE A 222 -0.53 29.34 -18.51
C ILE A 222 -1.90 29.22 -17.87
N THR A 223 -2.94 29.49 -18.65
CA THR A 223 -4.34 29.37 -18.25
C THR A 223 -5.01 28.19 -18.97
N SER A 224 -6.22 27.83 -18.54
CA SER A 224 -6.99 26.78 -19.23
C SER A 224 -7.39 27.17 -20.66
N GLY A 225 -7.42 28.47 -20.99
CA GLY A 225 -7.72 28.95 -22.34
C GLY A 225 -6.58 28.74 -23.33
N ASP A 226 -5.35 28.56 -22.83
CA ASP A 226 -4.15 28.29 -23.64
C ASP A 226 -3.99 26.80 -23.96
N ILE A 227 -4.88 25.94 -23.43
CA ILE A 227 -4.80 24.48 -23.59
C ILE A 227 -6.07 23.98 -24.28
N ASP A 228 -5.93 23.54 -25.52
CA ASP A 228 -7.01 22.89 -26.26
C ASP A 228 -7.18 21.46 -25.72
N LEU A 229 -8.33 21.21 -25.08
CA LEU A 229 -8.68 19.93 -24.48
C LEU A 229 -9.88 19.29 -25.18
N PRO A 230 -9.90 17.95 -25.34
CA PRO A 230 -11.06 17.25 -25.86
C PRO A 230 -12.25 17.32 -24.88
N PRO A 231 -13.50 17.23 -25.37
CA PRO A 231 -14.69 17.31 -24.52
C PRO A 231 -14.69 16.28 -23.39
N GLY A 232 -15.07 16.68 -22.18
CA GLY A 232 -15.15 15.80 -21.00
C GLY A 232 -13.82 15.56 -20.29
N VAL A 233 -12.74 16.24 -20.69
CA VAL A 233 -11.45 16.25 -19.99
C VAL A 233 -11.25 17.59 -19.30
N VAL A 234 -10.77 17.53 -18.07
CA VAL A 234 -10.54 18.71 -17.23
C VAL A 234 -9.06 18.81 -16.89
N LEU A 235 -8.55 20.03 -16.98
CA LEU A 235 -7.22 20.38 -16.49
C LEU A 235 -7.20 20.44 -14.97
N ARG A 236 -6.34 19.65 -14.33
CA ARG A 236 -6.16 19.69 -12.86
C ARG A 236 -4.84 20.31 -12.46
N LYS A 237 -3.81 20.16 -13.28
CA LYS A 237 -2.45 20.59 -12.94
C LYS A 237 -1.68 21.00 -14.18
N VAL A 238 -0.87 22.05 -14.07
CA VAL A 238 0.09 22.47 -15.09
C VAL A 238 1.41 22.78 -14.39
N LYS A 239 2.52 22.32 -14.97
CA LYS A 239 3.86 22.64 -14.49
C LYS A 239 4.83 22.89 -15.66
N PRO A 240 5.64 23.96 -15.60
CA PRO A 240 5.45 25.16 -14.78
C PRO A 240 4.15 25.92 -15.15
N SER A 241 3.61 26.70 -14.23
CA SER A 241 2.44 27.58 -14.50
C SER A 241 2.81 28.86 -15.25
N THR A 242 4.11 29.13 -15.40
CA THR A 242 4.65 30.34 -16.01
C THR A 242 5.73 29.95 -17.00
N VAL A 243 5.69 30.56 -18.19
CA VAL A 243 6.67 30.36 -19.25
C VAL A 243 7.29 31.71 -19.57
N ASP A 244 8.61 31.80 -19.42
CA ASP A 244 9.35 32.98 -19.82
C ASP A 244 9.86 32.80 -21.24
N VAL A 245 9.60 33.79 -22.09
CA VAL A 245 9.99 33.81 -23.51
C VAL A 245 10.77 35.08 -23.78
N THR A 246 11.97 34.94 -24.36
CA THR A 246 12.78 36.08 -24.77
C THR A 246 12.67 36.27 -26.28
N LEU A 247 12.14 37.42 -26.69
CA LEU A 247 11.99 37.81 -28.09
C LEU A 247 13.05 38.83 -28.46
N ASP A 248 13.61 38.70 -29.66
CA ASP A 248 14.49 39.73 -30.23
C ASP A 248 14.21 39.92 -31.72
N ILE A 249 14.67 41.05 -32.25
CA ILE A 249 14.60 41.33 -33.69
C ILE A 249 15.80 40.64 -34.34
N PRO A 250 15.61 39.76 -35.33
CA PRO A 250 16.72 39.17 -36.03
C PRO A 250 17.49 40.25 -36.81
N GLY A 251 18.81 40.21 -36.71
CA GLY A 251 19.70 41.13 -37.41
C GLY A 251 20.99 40.44 -37.83
N GLU A 252 21.81 41.18 -38.58
CA GLU A 252 23.15 40.76 -38.98
C GLU A 252 24.16 41.86 -38.64
N LYS A 253 25.36 41.47 -38.20
CA LYS A 253 26.45 42.40 -37.90
C LYS A 253 27.77 41.82 -38.38
N VAL A 254 28.59 42.67 -39.00
CA VAL A 254 29.95 42.32 -39.38
C VAL A 254 30.88 42.66 -38.23
N LEU A 255 31.54 41.66 -37.67
CA LEU A 255 32.42 41.78 -36.52
C LEU A 255 33.86 41.42 -36.89
N PRO A 256 34.87 42.13 -36.35
CA PRO A 256 36.26 41.71 -36.46
C PRO A 256 36.49 40.42 -35.68
N VAL A 257 37.38 39.56 -36.19
CA VAL A 257 37.76 38.30 -35.52
C VAL A 257 39.06 38.48 -34.76
N GLN A 258 39.12 37.94 -33.54
CA GLN A 258 40.33 37.86 -32.73
C GLN A 258 40.57 36.42 -32.25
N VAL A 259 41.84 36.04 -32.16
CA VAL A 259 42.22 34.72 -31.65
C VAL A 259 42.21 34.72 -30.13
N ASP A 260 41.53 33.75 -29.53
CA ASP A 260 41.60 33.51 -28.09
C ASP A 260 42.79 32.60 -27.75
N TRP A 261 43.93 33.21 -27.42
CA TRP A 261 45.16 32.49 -27.07
C TRP A 261 45.14 32.03 -25.61
N VAL A 262 45.36 30.74 -25.40
CA VAL A 262 45.41 30.14 -24.06
C VAL A 262 46.69 29.34 -23.84
N GLY A 263 47.10 29.22 -22.57
CA GLY A 263 48.32 28.51 -22.18
C GLY A 263 49.56 29.38 -22.24
N LYS A 264 50.74 28.75 -22.30
CA LYS A 264 52.04 29.43 -22.33
C LYS A 264 52.85 28.92 -23.50
N LEU A 265 53.38 29.86 -24.30
CA LEU A 265 54.36 29.55 -25.34
C LEU A 265 55.67 29.07 -24.69
N ARG A 266 56.41 28.20 -25.40
CA ARG A 266 57.74 27.77 -24.94
C ARG A 266 58.67 28.97 -24.71
N LYS A 267 59.54 28.88 -23.70
CA LYS A 267 60.37 30.00 -23.21
C LYS A 267 61.35 30.54 -24.25
N ASP A 268 61.80 29.68 -25.15
CA ASP A 268 62.71 29.95 -26.25
C ASP A 268 62.05 30.69 -27.43
N LEU A 269 60.73 30.84 -27.43
CA LEU A 269 59.98 31.45 -28.54
C LEU A 269 59.25 32.74 -28.11
N ILE A 270 58.99 33.59 -29.10
CA ILE A 270 58.17 34.79 -29.02
C ILE A 270 57.18 34.78 -30.19
N LEU A 271 55.90 34.95 -29.90
CA LEU A 271 54.87 35.20 -30.91
C LEU A 271 55.01 36.65 -31.41
N THR A 272 55.43 36.81 -32.65
CA THR A 272 55.68 38.11 -33.29
C THR A 272 54.44 38.69 -33.96
N GLY A 273 53.47 37.85 -34.30
CA GLY A 273 52.20 38.29 -34.86
C GLY A 273 51.32 37.13 -35.26
N ALA A 274 50.05 37.44 -35.51
CA ALA A 274 49.08 36.53 -36.09
C ALA A 274 48.24 37.28 -37.11
N LYS A 275 48.01 36.67 -38.27
CA LYS A 275 47.11 37.16 -39.30
C LYS A 275 45.93 36.21 -39.39
N ILE A 276 44.73 36.76 -39.41
CA ILE A 276 43.49 35.98 -39.44
C ILE A 276 42.82 36.21 -40.79
N PHE A 277 42.43 35.14 -41.45
CA PHE A 277 41.71 35.19 -42.71
C PHE A 277 40.44 34.31 -42.65
N PRO A 278 39.24 34.89 -42.84
CA PRO A 278 38.94 36.31 -43.00
C PRO A 278 39.09 37.12 -41.70
N ALA A 279 39.48 38.40 -41.81
CA ALA A 279 39.65 39.28 -40.65
C ALA A 279 38.32 39.78 -40.04
N LYS A 280 37.23 39.67 -40.79
CA LYS A 280 35.87 40.03 -40.35
C LYS A 280 34.91 38.94 -40.78
N VAL A 281 33.92 38.67 -39.95
CA VAL A 281 32.88 37.66 -40.19
C VAL A 281 31.51 38.28 -39.98
N LYS A 282 30.55 37.92 -40.82
CA LYS A 282 29.16 38.32 -40.65
C LYS A 282 28.43 37.30 -39.79
N VAL A 283 27.87 37.77 -38.68
CA VAL A 283 27.08 36.95 -37.76
C VAL A 283 25.62 37.40 -37.77
N LYS A 284 24.72 36.45 -37.56
CA LYS A 284 23.28 36.62 -37.45
C LYS A 284 22.84 36.29 -36.03
N GLY A 285 21.93 37.10 -35.48
CA GLY A 285 21.40 36.87 -34.14
C GLY A 285 20.37 37.92 -33.75
N GLY A 286 19.97 37.91 -32.49
CA GLY A 286 19.12 38.96 -31.92
C GLY A 286 19.84 40.30 -31.92
N LYS A 287 19.16 41.37 -32.35
CA LYS A 287 19.70 42.72 -32.45
C LYS A 287 20.27 43.21 -31.12
N THR A 288 19.62 42.91 -30.00
CA THR A 288 20.07 43.33 -28.67
C THR A 288 21.45 42.74 -28.35
N ILE A 289 21.67 41.46 -28.68
CA ILE A 289 22.96 40.78 -28.51
C ILE A 289 23.99 41.35 -29.48
N LEU A 290 23.62 41.49 -30.76
CA LEU A 290 24.51 42.02 -31.78
C LEU A 290 24.99 43.43 -31.46
N ASP A 291 24.14 44.30 -30.90
CA ASP A 291 24.51 45.66 -30.52
C ASP A 291 25.59 45.67 -29.42
N THR A 292 25.56 44.72 -28.49
CA THR A 292 26.58 44.58 -27.42
C THR A 292 27.91 44.00 -27.92
N LEU A 293 27.89 43.18 -28.97
CA LEU A 293 29.09 42.51 -29.48
C LEU A 293 29.96 43.46 -30.30
N SER A 294 31.23 43.57 -29.92
CA SER A 294 32.24 44.37 -30.64
C SER A 294 33.24 43.53 -31.40
N THR A 295 33.42 42.26 -31.03
CA THR A 295 34.44 41.36 -31.59
C THR A 295 33.97 39.91 -31.48
N MET A 296 34.32 39.09 -32.48
CA MET A 296 34.14 37.65 -32.47
C MET A 296 35.45 36.98 -32.10
N TYR A 297 35.42 36.07 -31.13
CA TYR A 297 36.60 35.28 -30.76
C TYR A 297 36.60 33.94 -31.48
N THR A 298 37.79 33.37 -31.70
CA THR A 298 37.93 31.97 -32.09
C THR A 298 37.71 31.05 -30.90
N GLU A 299 37.50 29.77 -31.15
CA GLU A 299 37.77 28.76 -30.13
C GLU A 299 39.22 28.88 -29.61
N LYS A 300 39.43 28.38 -28.39
CA LYS A 300 40.68 28.49 -27.65
C LYS A 300 41.86 27.88 -28.41
N VAL A 301 42.84 28.69 -28.75
CA VAL A 301 44.09 28.27 -29.43
C VAL A 301 45.21 28.12 -28.41
N ARG A 302 45.72 26.89 -28.30
CA ARG A 302 46.72 26.46 -27.30
C ARG A 302 48.15 26.84 -27.73
N LEU A 303 48.75 27.79 -27.02
CA LEU A 303 50.12 28.26 -27.27
C LEU A 303 51.20 27.20 -26.98
N ASP A 304 50.90 26.23 -26.12
CA ASP A 304 51.80 25.13 -25.73
C ASP A 304 52.08 24.15 -26.88
N GLN A 305 51.25 24.14 -27.93
CA GLN A 305 51.39 23.27 -29.10
C GLN A 305 52.18 23.92 -30.25
N ILE A 306 52.62 25.18 -30.08
CA ILE A 306 53.30 25.93 -31.14
C ILE A 306 54.82 25.75 -31.04
N GLU A 307 55.40 25.13 -32.05
CA GLU A 307 56.86 24.91 -32.14
C GLU A 307 57.53 25.80 -33.21
N LYS A 308 56.83 26.10 -34.31
CA LYS A 308 57.33 26.88 -35.45
C LYS A 308 56.19 27.67 -36.07
N SER A 309 56.50 28.69 -36.87
CA SER A 309 55.50 29.48 -37.60
C SER A 309 54.67 28.55 -38.50
N GLY A 310 53.37 28.79 -38.57
CA GLY A 310 52.44 27.90 -39.25
C GLY A 310 51.07 28.51 -39.44
N SER A 311 50.15 27.69 -39.93
CA SER A 311 48.76 28.05 -40.19
C SER A 311 47.84 27.04 -39.50
N LEU A 312 46.79 27.52 -38.84
CA LEU A 312 45.81 26.70 -38.15
C LEU A 312 44.40 27.12 -38.57
N LYS A 313 43.55 26.14 -38.89
CA LYS A 313 42.11 26.38 -39.09
C LYS A 313 41.39 26.22 -37.75
N VAL A 314 40.69 27.26 -37.30
CA VAL A 314 40.03 27.32 -35.99
C VAL A 314 38.58 27.77 -36.17
N ASN A 315 37.66 27.16 -35.44
CA ASN A 315 36.26 27.57 -35.46
C ASN A 315 36.05 28.88 -34.68
N LEU A 316 34.95 29.57 -34.96
CA LEU A 316 34.53 30.75 -34.19
C LEU A 316 33.79 30.34 -32.92
N ALA A 317 34.07 31.02 -31.82
CA ALA A 317 33.34 30.85 -30.57
C ALA A 317 31.99 31.60 -30.65
N LEU A 318 30.90 30.85 -30.81
CA LEU A 318 29.53 31.39 -30.86
C LEU A 318 28.98 31.56 -29.44
N GLU A 319 29.37 32.66 -28.78
CA GLU A 319 28.90 33.01 -27.45
C GLU A 319 28.08 34.32 -27.47
N PRO A 320 26.79 34.29 -27.12
CA PRO A 320 25.99 33.13 -26.68
C PRO A 320 25.61 32.18 -27.83
N ALA A 321 25.24 30.94 -27.49
CA ALA A 321 24.91 29.86 -28.43
C ALA A 321 23.74 30.15 -29.40
N THR A 322 23.00 31.24 -29.16
CA THR A 322 21.93 31.72 -30.03
C THR A 322 22.45 32.45 -31.28
N LEU A 323 23.73 32.84 -31.31
CA LEU A 323 24.39 33.40 -32.48
C LEU A 323 24.57 32.35 -33.57
N LYS A 324 24.36 32.76 -34.82
CA LYS A 324 24.61 31.95 -36.01
C LYS A 324 25.50 32.71 -36.97
N ILE A 325 26.14 31.98 -37.87
CA ILE A 325 26.97 32.57 -38.91
C ILE A 325 26.10 32.81 -40.13
N ALA A 326 26.25 33.98 -40.75
CA ALA A 326 25.50 34.28 -41.96
C ALA A 326 25.91 33.32 -43.09
N ALA A 327 24.98 32.98 -43.98
CA ALA A 327 25.19 31.97 -45.01
C ALA A 327 26.34 32.29 -45.99
N ASP A 328 26.76 33.55 -46.04
CA ASP A 328 27.86 34.06 -46.86
C ASP A 328 29.23 34.08 -46.15
N SER A 329 29.29 33.64 -44.88
CA SER A 329 30.50 33.62 -44.06
C SER A 329 30.84 32.21 -43.58
N SER A 330 32.13 31.91 -43.43
CA SER A 330 32.59 30.61 -42.93
C SER A 330 32.55 30.53 -41.41
N ASP A 331 32.29 29.33 -40.91
CA ASP A 331 32.32 28.96 -39.49
C ASP A 331 33.71 28.82 -38.88
N SER A 332 34.72 28.89 -39.73
CA SER A 332 36.09 28.70 -39.39
C SER A 332 36.97 29.76 -40.05
N VAL A 333 38.03 30.12 -39.35
CA VAL A 333 39.02 31.09 -39.80
C VAL A 333 40.39 30.43 -39.84
N THR A 334 41.21 30.87 -40.78
CA THR A 334 42.61 30.48 -40.86
C THR A 334 43.45 31.49 -40.10
N VAL A 335 44.22 31.00 -39.13
CA VAL A 335 45.13 31.79 -38.30
C VAL A 335 46.57 31.46 -38.73
N ASP A 336 47.21 32.40 -39.42
CA ASP A 336 48.63 32.33 -39.74
C ASP A 336 49.42 33.01 -38.61
N TYR A 337 50.23 32.24 -37.90
CA TYR A 337 50.98 32.72 -36.73
C TYR A 337 52.49 32.67 -36.97
N PHE A 338 53.18 33.71 -36.50
CA PHE A 338 54.60 33.92 -36.73
C PHE A 338 55.35 33.93 -35.40
N VAL A 339 56.22 32.95 -35.19
CA VAL A 339 57.09 32.87 -34.01
C VAL A 339 58.55 33.08 -34.40
N LYS A 340 59.33 33.68 -33.48
CA LYS A 340 60.78 33.82 -33.58
C LYS A 340 61.44 33.35 -32.29
N GLU A 341 62.69 32.91 -32.39
CA GLU A 341 63.50 32.62 -31.21
C GLU A 341 63.73 33.88 -30.38
N ARG A 342 63.61 33.73 -29.07
CA ARG A 342 63.91 34.78 -28.09
C ARG A 342 65.41 35.01 -28.13
N ALA A 343 65.83 36.18 -28.63
CA ALA A 343 67.23 36.58 -28.56
C ALA A 343 67.73 36.43 -27.12
N SER A 344 68.77 35.61 -26.93
CA SER A 344 69.41 35.44 -25.63
C SER A 344 69.95 36.79 -25.18
N SER A 345 69.38 37.33 -24.10
CA SER A 345 70.11 38.35 -23.35
C SER A 345 71.33 37.64 -22.77
N LEU A 346 72.50 37.96 -23.33
CA LEU A 346 73.78 37.71 -22.68
C LEU A 346 73.67 38.18 -21.21
N PRO A 347 74.09 37.39 -20.21
CA PRO A 347 74.11 37.86 -18.84
C PRO A 347 75.02 39.09 -18.77
N ALA A 348 74.50 40.19 -18.22
CA ALA A 348 75.32 41.31 -17.79
C ALA A 348 76.34 40.78 -16.78
N ARG A 349 77.62 40.96 -17.12
CA ARG A 349 78.77 40.61 -16.27
C ARG A 349 78.81 41.43 -15.00
#